data_AF-A0A2N2T4N3-F1
#
_entry.id   AF-A0A2N2T4N3-F1
#
_cell.length_a   1.000
_cell.length_b   1.000
_cell.length_c   1.000
_cell.angle_alpha   90.00
_cell.angle_beta   90.00
_cell.angle_gamma   90.00
#
_symmetry.space_group_name_H-M   'P 1'
#
loop_
_entity.id
_entity.type
_entity.pdbx_description
1 polymer ?
#
loop_
_entity_poly.entity_id
_entity_poly.type
_entity_poly.pdbx_seq_one_letter_code
_entity_poly.pdbx_strand_id
1 'polypeptide(L)' 'MTDTAADTPAKSKPATIREFERALQTLGFSQRESKAVASNGFKAIHPAEQLSEQITALATAVAKYQSIFESTS' A
#
# COMPACT_ATOMS: atom_id res chain seq x y z
N MET A 1 5.16 -34.19 -29.06
CA MET A 1 6.12 -33.15 -28.64
C MET A 1 5.32 -32.03 -28.01
N THR A 2 5.11 -32.14 -26.70
CA THR A 2 4.44 -31.13 -25.89
C THR A 2 5.51 -30.36 -25.16
N ASP A 3 5.63 -29.06 -25.42
CA ASP A 3 6.07 -28.12 -24.40
C ASP A 3 5.56 -26.72 -24.78
N THR A 4 4.36 -26.43 -24.28
CA THR A 4 3.86 -25.07 -24.11
C THR A 4 4.63 -24.45 -22.95
N ALA A 5 5.79 -23.85 -23.24
CA ALA A 5 6.41 -22.92 -22.32
C ALA A 5 5.66 -21.59 -22.40
N ALA A 6 4.59 -21.46 -21.61
CA ALA A 6 3.96 -20.18 -21.34
C ALA A 6 4.95 -19.33 -20.54
N ASP A 7 5.85 -18.64 -21.24
CA ASP A 7 6.72 -17.62 -20.68
C ASP A 7 5.84 -16.43 -20.30
N THR A 8 5.30 -16.48 -19.07
CA THR A 8 4.73 -15.30 -18.44
C THR A 8 5.94 -14.47 -18.04
N PRO A 9 6.21 -13.30 -18.66
CA PRO A 9 7.38 -12.54 -18.28
C PRO A 9 7.22 -12.16 -16.82
N ALA A 10 8.05 -12.75 -15.97
CA ALA A 10 8.19 -12.32 -14.59
C ALA A 10 8.43 -10.82 -14.65
N LYS A 11 7.47 -10.01 -14.20
CA LYS A 11 7.55 -8.54 -14.18
C LYS A 11 8.89 -8.19 -13.57
N SER A 12 9.84 -7.82 -14.41
CA SER A 12 11.18 -7.46 -13.99
C SER A 12 11.04 -6.31 -13.01
N LYS A 13 11.89 -6.29 -11.97
CA LYS A 13 11.94 -5.16 -11.05
C LYS A 13 12.13 -3.90 -11.91
N PRO A 14 11.30 -2.85 -11.71
CA PRO A 14 11.40 -1.64 -12.53
C PRO A 14 12.83 -1.12 -12.45
N ALA A 15 13.45 -0.96 -13.63
CA ALA A 15 14.85 -0.56 -13.75
C ALA A 15 15.01 0.96 -13.70
N THR A 16 13.92 1.71 -13.96
CA THR A 16 13.91 3.17 -13.95
C THR A 16 12.84 3.74 -13.03
N ILE A 17 13.07 4.97 -12.57
CA ILE A 17 12.11 5.74 -11.75
C ILE A 17 10.75 5.86 -12.47
N ARG A 18 10.76 6.01 -13.80
CA ARG A 18 9.53 6.12 -14.61
C ARG A 18 8.76 4.80 -14.68
N GLU A 19 9.45 3.68 -14.80
CA GLU A 19 8.83 2.35 -14.74
C GLU A 19 8.24 2.08 -13.36
N PHE A 20 8.94 2.50 -12.30
CA PHE A 20 8.44 2.38 -10.94
C PHE A 20 7.20 3.24 -10.69
N GLU A 21 7.18 4.49 -11.18
CA GLU A 21 6.00 5.35 -11.13
C GLU A 21 4.80 4.72 -11.84
N ARG A 22 4.98 4.16 -13.05
CA ARG A 22 3.91 3.45 -13.79
C ARG A 22 3.42 2.20 -13.05
N ALA A 23 4.34 1.46 -12.43
CA ALA A 23 3.98 0.30 -11.63
C ALA A 23 3.12 0.71 -10.42
N LEU A 24 3.47 1.80 -9.73
CA LEU A 24 2.68 2.33 -8.61
C LEU A 24 1.29 2.80 -9.05
N GLN A 25 1.18 3.48 -10.20
CA GLN A 25 -0.12 3.86 -10.76
C GLN A 25 -1.00 2.64 -11.08
N THR A 26 -0.40 1.55 -11.57
CA THR A 26 -1.11 0.28 -11.82
C THR A 26 -1.62 -0.37 -10.54
N LEU A 27 -0.96 -0.10 -9.40
CA LEU A 27 -1.37 -0.56 -8.07
C LEU A 27 -2.41 0.37 -7.41
N GLY A 28 -2.85 1.43 -8.09
CA GLY A 28 -3.89 2.33 -7.60
C GLY A 28 -3.39 3.58 -6.88
N PHE A 29 -2.07 3.81 -6.81
CA PHE A 29 -1.55 5.09 -6.33
C PHE A 29 -1.89 6.21 -7.32
N SER A 30 -2.22 7.40 -6.81
CA SER A 30 -2.40 8.57 -7.66
C SER A 30 -1.09 8.97 -8.35
N GLN A 31 -1.18 9.80 -9.38
CA GLN A 31 0.01 10.33 -10.06
C GLN A 31 0.94 11.08 -9.09
N ARG A 32 0.38 11.87 -8.17
CA ARG A 32 1.13 12.63 -7.17
C ARG A 32 1.85 11.70 -6.19
N GLU A 33 1.15 10.68 -5.69
CA GLU A 33 1.73 9.70 -4.78
C GLU A 33 2.79 8.85 -5.46
N SER A 34 2.51 8.38 -6.68
CA SER A 34 3.45 7.56 -7.45
C SER A 34 4.76 8.31 -7.70
N LYS A 35 4.68 9.59 -8.10
CA LYS A 35 5.85 10.45 -8.27
C LYS A 35 6.59 10.69 -6.95
N ALA A 36 5.86 10.92 -5.86
CA ALA A 36 6.44 11.14 -4.53
C ALA A 36 7.17 9.90 -4.02
N VAL A 37 6.57 8.72 -4.15
CA VAL A 37 7.16 7.43 -3.76
C VAL A 37 8.37 7.09 -4.65
N ALA A 38 8.26 7.30 -5.96
CA ALA A 38 9.35 6.99 -6.88
C ALA A 38 10.57 7.90 -6.69
N SER A 39 10.38 9.13 -6.21
CA SER A 39 11.46 10.10 -6.00
C SER A 39 12.03 10.06 -4.57
N ASN A 40 11.16 9.90 -3.57
CA ASN A 40 11.48 10.13 -2.15
C ASN A 40 11.16 8.94 -1.24
N GLY A 41 10.62 7.85 -1.81
CA GLY A 41 10.17 6.66 -1.08
C GLY A 41 8.80 6.80 -0.42
N PHE A 42 8.30 5.71 0.17
CA PHE A 42 6.95 5.64 0.78
C PHE A 42 6.72 6.61 1.95
N LYS A 43 7.78 7.14 2.55
CA LYS A 43 7.66 8.21 3.57
C LYS A 43 7.08 9.51 3.02
N ALA A 44 7.06 9.70 1.69
CA ALA A 44 6.62 10.94 1.07
C ALA A 44 5.09 11.06 0.93
N ILE A 45 4.35 9.98 1.17
CA ILE A 45 2.88 9.94 1.05
C ILE A 45 2.17 9.88 2.41
N HIS A 46 2.90 9.58 3.49
CA HIS A 46 2.35 9.58 4.85
C HIS A 46 3.18 10.50 5.75
N PRO A 47 2.63 11.65 6.17
CA PRO A 47 3.18 12.40 7.28
C PRO A 47 3.20 11.51 8.53
N ALA A 48 4.35 11.39 9.20
CA ALA A 48 4.49 10.55 10.38
C ALA A 48 3.49 10.93 11.50
N GLU A 49 3.14 12.21 11.60
CA GLU A 49 2.14 12.75 12.54
C GLU A 49 0.74 12.15 12.32
N GLN A 50 0.41 11.83 11.06
CA GLN A 50 -0.88 11.28 10.69
C GLN A 50 -0.99 9.78 11.05
N LEU A 51 0.14 9.09 11.24
CA LEU A 51 0.16 7.67 11.60
C LEU A 51 -0.21 7.45 13.06
N SER A 52 0.28 8.28 13.98
CA SER A 52 -0.08 8.20 15.40
C SER A 52 -1.58 8.39 15.62
N GLU A 53 -2.18 9.38 14.95
CA GLU A 53 -3.62 9.64 15.04
C GLU A 53 -4.46 8.47 14.53
N GLN A 54 -4.04 7.85 13.41
CA GLN A 54 -4.72 6.66 12.86
C GLN A 54 -4.61 5.45 13.79
N ILE A 55 -3.45 5.23 14.42
CA ILE A 55 -3.26 4.15 15.40
C ILE A 55 -4.16 4.37 16.62
N THR A 56 -4.23 5.60 17.13
CA THR A 56 -5.13 5.93 18.26
C THR A 56 -6.59 5.72 17.87
N ALA A 57 -7.02 6.21 16.70
CA ALA A 57 -8.38 6.03 16.22
C ALA A 57 -8.76 4.55 16.08
N LEU A 58 -7.84 3.72 15.55
CA LEU A 58 -8.04 2.27 15.44
C LEU A 58 -8.16 1.62 16.83
N ALA A 59 -7.28 1.95 17.77
CA ALA A 59 -7.34 1.43 19.13
C ALA A 59 -8.66 1.77 19.82
N THR A 60 -9.15 3.01 19.65
CA THR A 60 -10.46 3.42 20.17
C THR A 60 -11.61 2.63 19.53
N ALA A 61 -11.56 2.40 18.22
CA ALA A 61 -12.58 1.61 17.54
C ALA A 61 -12.60 0.16 18.05
N VAL A 62 -11.43 -0.48 18.19
CA VAL A 62 -11.30 -1.85 18.73
C VAL A 62 -11.86 -1.93 20.15
N ALA A 63 -11.48 -1.00 21.03
CA ALA A 63 -11.98 -0.95 22.40
C ALA A 63 -13.50 -0.80 22.47
N LYS A 64 -14.09 0.03 21.59
CA LYS A 64 -15.55 0.18 21.48
C LYS A 64 -16.22 -1.15 21.12
N TYR A 65 -15.69 -1.88 20.13
CA TYR A 65 -16.28 -3.15 19.72
C TYR A 65 -16.12 -4.25 20.78
N GLN A 66 -15.01 -4.27 21.51
CA GLN A 66 -14.83 -5.17 22.65
C GLN A 66 -15.88 -4.93 23.73
N SER A 67 -16.10 -3.66 24.12
CA SER A 67 -17.14 -3.31 25.10
C SER A 67 -18.54 -3.71 24.65
N ILE A 68 -18.87 -3.54 23.36
CA ILE A 68 -20.16 -4.01 22.80
C ILE A 68 -20.30 -5.53 22.93
N PHE A 69 -19.25 -6.27 22.61
CA PHE A 69 -19.27 -7.73 22.68
C PHE A 69 -19.43 -8.24 24.12
N GLU A 70 -18.69 -7.66 25.06
CA GLU A 70 -18.78 -7.98 26.49
C GLU A 70 -20.13 -7.60 27.11
N SER A 71 -20.75 -6.52 26.63
CA SER A 71 -22.08 -6.09 27.12
C SER A 71 -23.23 -6.94 26.57
N THR A 72 -22.98 -7.76 25.54
CA THR A 72 -23.98 -8.59 24.86
C THR A 72 -23.86 -10.08 25.23
N SER A 73 -22.78 -10.49 25.90
CA SER A 73 -22.59 -11.86 26.46
C SER A 73 -23.03 -11.92 27.92
#